data_AF-J6DUP9-F1
#
_entry.id   AF-J6DUP9-F1
#
_cell.length_a   1.000
_cell.length_b   1.000
_cell.length_c   1.000
_cell.angle_alpha   90.00
_cell.angle_beta   90.00
_cell.angle_gamma   90.00
#
_symmetry.space_group_name_H-M   'P 1'
#
loop_
_entity.id
_entity.type
_entity.pdbx_description
1 polymer ?
#
loop_
_entity_poly.entity_id
_entity_poly.type
_entity_poly.pdbx_seq_one_letter_code
_entity_poly.pdbx_strand_id
1 'polypeptide(L)'
;MDWAALKSKHVHAAYDAESQDLHVKFPGSPSVKHADIPPHVYQNLLETSDPHFYYNYYVAPSRVSRGGRHPASISYALKLVLLLAVCSLLMVTSLDPSPGGVFEESELGSN
;
A
#
# COMPACT_ATOMS: atom_id res chain seq x y z
N MET A 1 -15.01 18.18 3.31
CA MET A 1 -14.89 17.91 4.76
C MET A 1 -14.53 19.21 5.46
N ASP A 2 -15.22 19.53 6.55
CA ASP A 2 -15.04 20.78 7.28
C ASP A 2 -14.33 20.53 8.61
N TRP A 3 -13.41 21.44 8.97
CA TRP A 3 -12.69 21.36 10.23
C TRP A 3 -13.49 22.01 11.35
N ALA A 4 -13.77 21.24 12.40
CA ALA A 4 -14.38 21.72 13.63
C ALA A 4 -13.32 21.87 14.72
N ALA A 5 -13.36 22.98 15.45
CA ALA A 5 -12.59 23.13 16.68
C ALA A 5 -13.19 22.24 17.77
N LEU A 6 -12.34 21.48 18.48
CA LEU A 6 -12.74 20.72 19.66
C LEU A 6 -12.81 21.65 20.87
N LYS A 7 -13.40 21.19 21.99
CA LYS A 7 -13.47 21.98 23.23
C LYS A 7 -12.09 22.40 23.78
N SER A 8 -11.02 21.70 23.38
CA SER A 8 -9.65 22.20 23.51
C SER A 8 -9.36 23.16 22.37
N LYS A 9 -9.19 24.46 22.69
CA LYS A 9 -9.07 25.61 21.75
C LYS A 9 -8.05 25.47 20.61
N HIS A 10 -7.20 24.46 20.65
CA HIS A 10 -6.11 24.26 19.69
C HIS A 10 -6.19 22.94 18.91
N VAL A 11 -7.14 22.07 19.24
CA VAL A 11 -7.32 20.78 18.57
C VAL A 11 -8.48 20.87 17.61
N HIS A 12 -8.28 20.37 16.39
CA HIS A 12 -9.31 20.38 15.35
C HIS A 12 -9.56 18.97 14.84
N ALA A 13 -10.79 18.69 14.45
CA ALA A 13 -11.17 17.44 13.81
C ALA A 13 -12.06 17.70 12.59
N ALA A 14 -11.86 16.92 11.53
CA ALA A 14 -12.72 16.88 10.35
C ALA A 14 -13.15 15.45 10.07
N TYR A 15 -14.41 15.23 9.75
CA TYR A 15 -14.97 13.91 9.51
C TYR A 15 -15.59 13.85 8.12
N ASP A 16 -15.31 12.77 7.39
CA ASP A 16 -15.97 12.43 6.14
C ASP A 16 -16.93 11.26 6.39
N ALA A 17 -18.23 11.53 6.29
CA ALA A 17 -19.26 10.54 6.57
C ALA A 17 -19.37 9.46 5.49
N GLU A 18 -18.96 9.74 4.25
CA GLU A 18 -19.02 8.75 3.17
C GLU A 18 -17.90 7.71 3.30
N SER A 19 -16.68 8.18 3.61
CA SER A 19 -15.51 7.31 3.76
C SER A 19 -15.25 6.84 5.19
N GLN A 20 -15.99 7.39 6.17
CA GLN A 20 -15.75 7.20 7.61
C GLN A 20 -14.33 7.58 8.06
N ASP A 21 -13.69 8.47 7.30
CA ASP A 21 -12.36 8.95 7.59
C ASP A 21 -12.43 10.14 8.58
N LEU A 22 -11.73 10.03 9.71
CA LEU A 22 -11.55 11.09 10.69
C LEU A 22 -10.14 11.65 10.58
N HIS A 23 -10.04 12.97 10.40
CA HIS A 23 -8.80 13.72 10.47
C HIS A 23 -8.73 14.48 11.79
N VAL A 24 -7.63 14.35 12.53
CA VAL A 24 -7.39 15.08 13.79
C VAL A 24 -6.08 15.85 13.69
N LYS A 25 -6.09 17.12 14.11
CA LYS A 25 -4.93 18.01 14.11
C LYS A 25 -4.70 18.56 15.51
N PHE A 26 -3.60 18.13 16.14
CA PHE A 26 -3.10 18.70 17.38
C PHE A 26 -2.11 19.84 17.10
N PRO A 27 -2.01 20.84 17.99
CA PRO A 27 -1.06 21.93 17.83
C PRO A 27 0.38 21.40 17.77
N GLY A 28 1.18 21.93 16.84
CA GLY A 28 2.57 21.52 16.63
C GLY A 28 2.77 20.17 15.92
N SER A 29 1.69 19.51 15.47
CA SER A 29 1.75 18.22 14.79
C SER A 29 1.07 18.25 13.41
N PRO A 30 1.49 17.39 12.46
CA PRO A 30 0.72 17.17 11.24
C PRO A 30 -0.63 16.55 11.56
N SER A 31 -1.62 16.75 10.68
CA SER A 31 -2.92 16.08 10.80
C SER A 31 -2.76 14.57 10.67
N VAL A 32 -3.39 13.82 11.56
CA VAL A 32 -3.42 12.36 11.54
C VAL A 32 -4.78 11.91 11.00
N LYS A 33 -4.76 10.99 10.04
CA LYS A 33 -5.96 10.36 9.48
C LYS A 33 -6.21 9.01 10.15
N HIS A 34 -7.46 8.75 10.49
CA HIS A 34 -7.98 7.48 11.01
C HIS A 34 -9.12 7.03 10.12
N ALA A 35 -9.12 5.77 9.69
CA ALA A 35 -10.17 5.20 8.86
C ALA A 35 -11.17 4.43 9.74
N ASP A 36 -12.34 4.12 9.15
CA ASP A 36 -13.35 3.26 9.76
C ASP A 36 -13.82 3.77 11.14
N ILE A 37 -13.83 5.10 11.33
CA ILE A 37 -14.29 5.73 12.57
C ILE A 37 -15.81 5.87 12.52
N PRO A 38 -16.55 5.26 13.47
CA PRO A 38 -18.00 5.39 13.51
C PRO A 38 -18.44 6.84 13.77
N PRO A 39 -19.59 7.29 13.22
CA PRO A 39 -20.07 8.67 13.40
C PRO A 39 -20.21 9.11 14.85
N HIS A 40 -20.64 8.20 15.74
CA HIS A 40 -20.81 8.51 17.16
C HIS A 40 -19.47 8.77 17.89
N VAL A 41 -18.36 8.20 17.42
CA VAL A 41 -17.03 8.48 17.98
C VAL A 41 -16.60 9.90 17.64
N TYR A 42 -16.88 10.36 16.42
CA TYR A 42 -16.64 11.75 16.03
C TYR A 42 -17.51 12.72 16.84
N GLN A 43 -18.80 12.42 17.01
CA GLN A 43 -19.71 13.25 17.81
C GLN A 43 -19.23 13.37 19.27
N ASN A 44 -18.85 12.24 19.88
CA ASN A 44 -18.31 12.24 21.24
C ASN A 44 -16.99 13.03 21.36
N LEU A 45 -16.14 13.00 20.33
CA LEU A 45 -14.90 13.77 20.29
C LEU A 45 -15.16 15.29 20.22
N LEU A 46 -16.25 15.72 19.60
CA LEU A 46 -16.67 17.13 19.61
C LEU A 46 -17.24 17.55 20.97
N GLU A 47 -17.97 16.65 21.63
CA GLU A 47 -18.71 16.95 22.87
C GLU A 47 -17.87 16.78 24.15
N THR A 48 -16.83 15.96 24.13
CA THR A 48 -15.98 15.69 25.30
C THR A 48 -15.32 16.95 25.84
N SER A 49 -15.26 17.05 27.18
CA SER A 49 -14.52 18.10 27.88
C SER A 49 -13.01 17.94 27.78
N ASP A 50 -12.53 16.70 27.56
CA ASP A 50 -11.11 16.39 27.38
C ASP A 50 -10.87 15.65 26.06
N PRO A 51 -10.64 16.40 24.96
CA PRO A 51 -10.35 15.81 23.67
C PRO A 51 -9.04 15.03 23.62
N HIS A 52 -8.04 15.37 24.44
CA HIS A 52 -6.76 14.66 24.46
C HIS A 52 -6.93 13.27 25.06
N PHE A 53 -7.58 13.17 26.22
CA PHE A 53 -7.90 11.89 26.84
C PHE A 53 -8.77 11.04 25.91
N TYR A 54 -9.87 11.61 25.40
CA TYR A 54 -10.79 10.87 24.53
C TYR A 54 -10.08 10.34 23.28
N TYR A 55 -9.29 11.20 22.61
CA TYR A 55 -8.51 10.79 21.45
C TYR A 55 -7.56 9.64 21.77
N ASN A 56 -6.77 9.75 22.84
CA ASN A 56 -5.76 8.75 23.19
C ASN A 56 -6.36 7.38 23.52
N TYR A 57 -7.58 7.34 24.08
CA TYR A 57 -8.21 6.08 24.49
C TYR A 57 -9.16 5.49 23.43
N TYR A 58 -9.87 6.31 22.66
CA TYR A 58 -10.94 5.83 21.77
C TYR A 58 -10.64 6.00 20.28
N VAL A 59 -9.66 6.83 19.91
CA VAL A 59 -9.35 7.14 18.50
C VAL A 59 -7.96 6.66 18.11
N ALA A 60 -6.93 7.00 18.89
CA ALA A 60 -5.55 6.64 18.60
C ALA A 60 -5.30 5.12 18.55
N PRO A 61 -5.91 4.27 19.40
CA PRO A 61 -5.78 2.82 19.30
C PRO A 61 -6.47 2.23 18.08
N SER A 62 -7.46 2.93 17.53
CA SER A 62 -8.18 2.62 16.29
C SER A 62 -7.33 2.80 15.03
N ARG A 63 -6.02 3.02 15.20
CA ARG A 63 -4.97 2.75 14.20
C ARG A 63 -4.92 1.26 13.87
N VAL A 64 -6.02 0.69 13.40
CA VAL A 64 -5.92 -0.51 12.58
C VAL A 64 -5.20 -0.03 11.33
N SER A 65 -3.93 -0.40 11.22
CA SER A 65 -3.13 -0.15 10.03
C SER A 65 -4.04 -0.52 8.86
N ARG A 66 -4.43 0.48 8.06
CA ARG A 66 -5.13 0.26 6.79
C ARG A 66 -4.14 -0.55 5.99
N GLY A 67 -4.19 -1.89 6.13
CA GLY A 67 -3.29 -2.83 5.48
C GLY A 67 -3.21 -2.37 4.06
N GLY A 68 -2.03 -1.88 3.69
CA GLY A 68 -1.89 -0.85 2.68
C GLY A 68 -2.79 -1.16 1.51
N ARG A 69 -3.82 -0.33 1.28
CA ARG A 69 -4.26 -0.08 -0.09
C ARG A 69 -3.13 0.71 -0.76
N HIS A 70 -1.94 0.11 -0.82
CA HIS A 70 -1.02 0.37 -1.89
C HIS A 70 -1.76 -0.17 -3.10
N PRO A 71 -2.24 0.68 -4.04
CA PRO A 71 -2.45 0.17 -5.38
C PRO A 71 -1.13 -0.50 -5.72
N ALA A 72 -1.15 -1.82 -6.00
CA ALA A 72 0.03 -2.55 -6.40
C ALA A 72 0.78 -1.65 -7.38
N SER A 73 1.94 -1.14 -6.98
CA SER A 73 2.55 -0.01 -7.67
C SER A 73 2.73 -0.46 -9.11
N ILE A 74 2.08 0.24 -10.04
CA ILE A 74 2.05 -0.12 -11.47
C ILE A 74 3.48 -0.31 -11.99
N SER A 75 4.45 0.40 -11.39
CA SER A 75 5.88 0.22 -11.60
C SER A 75 6.37 -1.21 -11.34
N TYR A 76 5.96 -1.84 -10.23
CA TYR A 76 6.34 -3.23 -9.91
C TYR A 76 5.69 -4.23 -10.86
N ALA A 77 4.40 -4.04 -11.19
CA ALA A 77 3.72 -4.89 -12.16
C ALA A 77 4.41 -4.81 -13.54
N LEU A 78 4.74 -3.61 -13.99
CA LEU A 78 5.45 -3.38 -15.26
C LEU A 78 6.85 -4.01 -15.26
N LYS A 79 7.61 -3.88 -14.16
CA LYS A 79 8.92 -4.51 -14.00
C LYS A 79 8.85 -6.03 -14.09
N LEU A 80 7.81 -6.63 -13.49
CA LEU A 80 7.63 -8.08 -13.51
C LEU A 80 7.26 -8.58 -14.91
N VAL A 81 6.41 -7.85 -15.63
CA VAL A 81 6.09 -8.14 -17.05
C VAL A 81 7.35 -8.05 -17.92
N LEU A 82 8.17 -7.02 -17.74
CA LEU A 82 9.43 -6.88 -18.49
C LEU A 82 10.40 -8.02 -18.19
N LEU A 83 10.54 -8.39 -16.91
CA LEU A 83 11.39 -9.51 -16.50
C LEU A 83 10.94 -10.83 -17.14
N LEU A 84 9.63 -11.11 -17.11
CA LEU A 84 9.06 -12.29 -17.74
C LEU A 84 9.29 -12.30 -19.26
N ALA A 85 9.12 -11.17 -19.94
CA ALA A 85 9.38 -11.06 -21.38
C ALA A 85 10.84 -11.34 -21.73
N VAL A 86 11.80 -10.81 -20.94
CA VAL A 86 13.23 -11.08 -21.11
C VAL A 86 13.55 -12.55 -20.87
N CYS A 87 13.02 -13.15 -19.79
CA CYS A 87 13.21 -14.58 -19.52
C CYS A 87 12.63 -15.46 -20.63
N SER A 88 11.46 -15.14 -21.16
CA SER A 88 10.86 -15.86 -22.29
C SER A 88 11.70 -15.74 -23.55
N LEU A 89 12.23 -14.55 -23.85
CA LEU A 89 13.11 -14.36 -25.00
C LEU A 89 14.40 -15.16 -24.87
N LEU A 90 15.03 -15.15 -23.69
CA LEU A 90 16.22 -15.94 -23.41
C LEU A 90 15.96 -17.44 -23.61
N MET A 91 14.85 -17.95 -23.07
CA MET A 91 14.48 -19.35 -23.25
C MET A 91 14.26 -19.70 -24.73
N VAL A 92 13.56 -18.86 -25.51
CA VAL A 92 13.38 -19.07 -26.96
C VAL A 92 14.71 -19.08 -27.70
N THR A 93 15.65 -18.17 -27.37
CA THR A 93 16.97 -18.14 -28.01
C THR A 93 17.89 -19.29 -27.57
N SER A 94 17.71 -19.83 -26.36
CA SER A 94 18.42 -21.03 -25.91
C SER A 94 17.81 -22.32 -26.45
N LEU A 95 16.53 -22.29 -26.83
CA LEU A 95 15.81 -23.40 -27.42
C LEU A 95 15.92 -23.46 -28.94
N ASP A 96 16.58 -22.50 -29.60
CA ASP A 96 16.94 -22.62 -31.01
C ASP A 96 18.19 -23.51 -31.13
N PRO A 97 18.06 -24.80 -31.47
CA PRO A 97 19.19 -25.68 -31.65
C PRO A 97 19.62 -25.51 -33.11
N SER A 98 20.49 -24.54 -33.38
CA SER A 98 21.10 -24.49 -34.71
C SER A 98 21.93 -25.77 -34.94
N PRO A 99 21.66 -26.53 -36.03
CA PRO A 99 22.16 -27.87 -36.25
C PRO A 99 23.60 -27.82 -36.79
N GLY A 100 24.55 -28.25 -35.98
CA GLY A 100 25.96 -28.25 -36.37
C GLY A 100 26.77 -29.34 -35.67
N GLY A 101 26.17 -30.51 -35.47
CA GLY A 101 26.91 -31.70 -35.06
C GLY A 101 27.72 -32.23 -36.23
N VAL A 102 28.98 -31.81 -36.34
CA VAL A 102 29.98 -32.57 -37.10
C VAL A 102 30.20 -33.87 -36.33
N PHE A 103 29.50 -34.93 -36.74
CA PHE A 103 29.88 -36.29 -36.39
C PHE A 103 31.17 -36.58 -37.17
N GLU A 104 32.31 -36.59 -36.48
CA GLU A 104 33.48 -37.32 -36.96
C GLU A 104 33.09 -38.81 -36.99
N GLU A 105 32.77 -39.30 -38.19
CA GLU A 105 32.79 -40.73 -38.48
C GLU A 105 34.21 -41.23 -38.23
N SER A 106 34.44 -41.81 -37.06
CA SER A 106 35.55 -42.73 -36.86
C SER A 106 35.29 -43.95 -37.73
N GLU A 107 35.88 -43.97 -38.92
CA GLU A 107 35.96 -45.13 -39.79
C GLU A 107 36.74 -46.26 -39.09
N LEU A 108 36.03 -47.09 -38.35
CA LEU A 108 36.45 -48.45 -38.04
C LEU A 108 36.01 -49.36 -39.18
N GLY A 109 36.82 -49.40 -40.25
CA GLY A 109 36.65 -50.27 -41.40
C GLY A 109 37.91 -51.07 -41.67
N SER A 110 37.95 -52.30 -41.15
CA SER A 110 38.95 -53.34 -41.42
C SER A 110 39.05 -53.67 -42.92
N ASN A 111 40.27 -53.67 -43.47
CA ASN A 111 40.87 -54.78 -44.24
C ASN A 111 42.35 -54.50 -44.55
#